data_AF-A0A8H3MCL9-F1
#
_entry.id   AF-A0A8H3MCL9-F1
#
_cell.length_a   1.000
_cell.length_b   1.000
_cell.length_c   1.000
_cell.angle_alpha   90.00
_cell.angle_beta   90.00
_cell.angle_gamma   90.00
#
_symmetry.space_group_name_H-M   'P 1'
#
loop_
_entity.id
_entity.type
_entity.pdbx_description
1 polymer ?
#
loop_
_entity_poly.entity_id
_entity_poly.type
_entity_poly.pdbx_seq_one_letter_code
_entity_poly.pdbx_strand_id
1 'polypeptide(L)'
;MIDNIPASDIPASHISWKRIEEAQIRIIREALRLRYKKDSKLVSEYAGYVKNLRQLDDQEEYIKSTAIMLFPNEDAYNRKMARYRKWYQNKKGPSC
;
A
#
# COMPACT_ATOMS: atom_id res chain seq x y z
N MET A 1 -1.99 1.65 22.64
CA MET A 1 -3.15 2.48 22.30
C MET A 1 -2.82 3.10 20.95
N ILE A 2 -3.57 2.74 19.90
CA ILE A 2 -3.35 3.28 18.56
C ILE A 2 -4.43 4.34 18.41
N ASP A 3 -4.03 5.61 18.45
CA ASP A 3 -4.95 6.70 18.21
C ASP A 3 -5.56 6.52 16.80
N ASN A 4 -6.89 6.46 16.75
CA ASN A 4 -7.67 6.47 15.51
C ASN A 4 -7.55 7.87 14.89
N ILE A 5 -6.35 8.22 14.42
CA ILE A 5 -6.11 9.47 13.71
C ILE A 5 -6.60 9.25 12.26
N PRO A 6 -7.57 10.04 11.78
CA PRO A 6 -8.04 9.94 10.40
C PRO A 6 -6.87 10.22 9.44
N ALA A 7 -6.83 9.50 8.31
CA ALA A 7 -5.72 9.57 7.36
C ALA A 7 -5.42 10.99 6.83
N SER A 8 -6.36 11.92 6.95
CA SER A 8 -6.22 13.34 6.60
C SER A 8 -5.29 14.12 7.53
N ASP A 9 -5.06 13.63 8.76
CA ASP A 9 -4.39 14.40 9.82
C ASP A 9 -3.00 13.83 10.14
N ILE A 10 -2.48 12.95 9.27
CA ILE A 10 -1.12 12.43 9.39
C ILE A 10 -0.19 13.44 8.72
N PRO A 11 0.61 14.21 9.47
CA PRO A 11 1.58 15.11 8.86
C PRO A 11 2.58 14.28 8.05
N ALA A 12 3.00 14.79 6.89
CA ALA A 12 3.94 14.09 5.98
C ALA A 12 5.25 13.69 6.69
N SER A 13 5.66 14.44 7.72
CA SER A 13 6.79 14.13 8.60
C SER A 13 6.63 12.83 9.41
N HIS A 14 5.43 12.25 9.46
CA HIS A 14 5.10 11.04 10.19
C HIS A 14 4.88 9.83 9.28
N ILE A 15 5.04 9.96 7.95
CA ILE A 15 5.02 8.82 7.03
C ILE A 15 6.44 8.27 6.94
N SER A 16 6.81 7.45 7.92
CA SER A 16 8.09 6.74 7.92
C SER A 16 7.97 5.36 7.29
N TRP A 17 9.11 4.76 6.95
CA TRP A 17 9.17 3.43 6.38
C TRP A 17 8.45 2.37 7.21
N LYS A 18 8.49 2.51 8.54
CA LYS A 18 7.79 1.62 9.48
C LYS A 18 6.27 1.64 9.28
N ARG A 19 5.68 2.80 8.98
CA ARG A 19 4.22 2.90 8.76
C ARG A 19 3.82 2.28 7.42
N ILE A 20 4.65 2.45 6.39
CA ILE A 20 4.46 1.78 5.10
C ILE A 20 4.57 0.27 5.26
N GLU A 21 5.59 -0.21 5.97
CA GLU A 21 5.75 -1.62 6.32
C GLU A 21 4.51 -2.17 7.06
N GLU A 22 4.05 -1.46 8.09
CA GLU A 22 2.87 -1.86 8.86
C GLU A 22 1.63 -1.96 7.98
N ALA A 23 1.41 -1.00 7.09
CA ALA A 23 0.31 -1.02 6.14
C ALA A 23 0.37 -2.24 5.20
N GLN A 24 1.54 -2.58 4.69
CA GLN A 24 1.75 -3.77 3.85
C GLN A 24 1.44 -5.06 4.63
N ILE A 25 1.90 -5.15 5.89
CA ILE A 25 1.61 -6.29 6.77
C ILE A 25 0.11 -6.43 7.05
N ARG A 26 -0.60 -5.31 7.26
CA ARG A 26 -2.06 -5.31 7.45
C ARG A 26 -2.79 -5.88 6.24
N ILE A 27 -2.37 -5.52 5.02
CA ILE A 27 -2.95 -6.07 3.78
C ILE A 27 -2.71 -7.58 3.69
N ILE A 28 -1.49 -8.05 3.99
CA ILE A 28 -1.17 -9.49 3.98
C ILE A 28 -2.03 -10.23 5.01
N ARG A 29 -2.14 -9.72 6.24
CA ARG A 29 -2.97 -10.31 7.30
C ARG A 29 -4.42 -10.43 6.86
N GLU A 30 -4.96 -9.38 6.25
CA GLU A 30 -6.34 -9.35 5.79
C GLU A 30 -6.57 -10.29 4.60
N ALA A 31 -5.64 -10.37 3.66
CA ALA A 31 -5.70 -11.35 2.57
C ALA A 31 -5.70 -12.79 3.10
N LEU A 32 -4.83 -13.11 4.06
CA LEU A 32 -4.81 -14.43 4.69
C LEU A 32 -6.10 -14.71 5.48
N ARG A 33 -6.66 -13.70 6.17
CA ARG A 33 -7.96 -13.79 6.86
C ARG A 33 -9.07 -14.14 5.88
N LEU A 34 -9.05 -13.56 4.68
CA LEU A 34 -9.95 -13.83 3.57
C LEU A 34 -9.62 -15.13 2.81
N ARG A 35 -8.77 -16.00 3.36
CA ARG A 35 -8.40 -17.32 2.80
C ARG A 35 -7.64 -17.27 1.47
N TYR A 36 -7.00 -16.15 1.12
CA TYR A 36 -6.04 -16.14 0.02
C TYR A 36 -4.86 -17.07 0.35
N LYS A 37 -4.38 -17.81 -0.65
CA LYS A 37 -3.21 -18.68 -0.49
C LYS A 37 -1.94 -17.85 -0.30
N LYS A 38 -0.95 -18.40 0.41
CA LYS A 38 0.33 -17.72 0.69
C LYS A 38 1.14 -17.41 -0.58
N ASP A 39 1.01 -18.26 -1.59
CA ASP A 39 1.62 -18.14 -2.92
C ASP A 39 0.76 -17.32 -3.89
N SER A 40 -0.42 -16.84 -3.47
CA SER A 40 -1.22 -15.96 -4.31
C SER A 40 -0.44 -14.69 -4.66
N LYS A 41 -0.69 -14.16 -5.86
CA LYS A 41 -0.03 -12.92 -6.33
C LYS A 41 -0.18 -11.78 -5.31
N LEU A 42 -1.37 -11.60 -4.75
CA LEU A 42 -1.65 -10.61 -3.72
C LEU A 42 -0.76 -10.78 -2.47
N VAL A 43 -0.63 -12.00 -1.94
CA VAL A 43 0.17 -12.20 -0.71
C VAL A 43 1.67 -12.14 -1.02
N SER A 44 2.10 -12.79 -2.09
CA SER A 44 3.52 -12.88 -2.47
C SER A 44 4.13 -11.54 -2.85
N GLU A 45 3.43 -10.68 -3.60
CA GLU A 45 3.93 -9.35 -3.97
C GLU A 45 4.15 -8.46 -2.75
N TYR A 46 3.16 -8.40 -1.84
CA TYR A 46 3.24 -7.56 -0.63
C TYR A 46 4.27 -8.11 0.36
N ALA A 47 4.37 -9.44 0.52
CA ALA A 47 5.39 -10.07 1.34
C ALA A 47 6.80 -9.83 0.77
N GLY A 48 6.94 -9.90 -0.56
CA GLY A 48 8.19 -9.57 -1.26
C GLY A 48 8.61 -8.12 -1.04
N TYR A 49 7.67 -7.18 -1.09
CA TYR A 49 7.94 -5.79 -0.78
C TYR A 49 8.47 -5.59 0.64
N VAL A 50 7.80 -6.18 1.65
CA VAL A 50 8.23 -6.09 3.06
C VAL A 50 9.61 -6.72 3.25
N LYS A 51 9.88 -7.85 2.59
CA LYS A 51 11.19 -8.49 2.64
C LYS A 51 12.28 -7.58 2.09
N ASN A 52 12.08 -7.00 0.91
CA ASN A 52 13.04 -6.09 0.30
C ASN A 52 13.26 -4.85 1.18
N LEU A 53 12.19 -4.26 1.70
CA LEU A 53 12.26 -3.09 2.56
C LEU A 53 13.14 -3.33 3.81
N ARG A 54 13.04 -4.51 4.43
CA ARG A 54 13.84 -4.87 5.63
C ARG A 54 15.31 -5.15 5.36
N GLN A 55 15.66 -5.47 4.11
CA GLN A 55 17.02 -5.85 3.73
C GLN A 55 17.89 -4.67 3.30
N LEU A 56 17.29 -3.49 3.12
CA LEU A 56 17.98 -2.30 2.66
C LEU A 56 18.57 -1.52 3.84
N ASP A 57 19.73 -0.91 3.61
CA ASP A 57 20.41 -0.06 4.60
C ASP A 57 19.69 1.28 4.80
N ASP A 58 19.09 1.83 3.73
CA ASP A 58 18.25 3.03 3.78
C ASP A 58 16.83 2.74 3.27
N GLN A 59 15.92 2.49 4.20
CA GLN A 59 14.53 2.18 3.89
C GLN A 59 13.71 3.42 3.49
N GLU A 60 14.11 4.61 3.96
CA GLU A 60 13.42 5.86 3.63
C GLU A 60 13.68 6.26 2.18
N GLU A 61 14.93 6.16 1.74
CA GLU A 61 15.31 6.43 0.35
C GLU A 61 14.62 5.45 -0.61
N TYR A 62 14.54 4.17 -0.25
CA TYR A 62 13.84 3.17 -1.05
C TYR A 62 12.35 3.48 -1.22
N ILE A 63 11.67 3.92 -0.17
CA ILE A 63 10.26 4.29 -0.26
C ILE A 63 10.08 5.54 -1.13
N LYS A 64 10.92 6.56 -0.94
CA LYS A 64 10.87 7.80 -1.73
C LYS A 64 11.10 7.52 -3.21
N SER A 65 12.15 6.78 -3.55
CA SER A 65 12.48 6.40 -4.93
C SER A 65 11.36 5.55 -5.56
N THR A 66 10.82 4.58 -4.82
CA THR A 66 9.68 3.78 -5.28
C THR A 66 8.45 4.65 -5.53
N ALA A 67 8.15 5.60 -4.64
CA ALA A 67 7.01 6.51 -4.82
C ALA A 67 7.17 7.39 -6.06
N ILE A 68 8.35 7.96 -6.27
CA ILE A 68 8.68 8.76 -7.48
C ILE A 68 8.55 7.90 -8.74
N MET A 69 9.04 6.67 -8.73
CA MET A 69 8.93 5.75 -9.87
C MET A 69 7.47 5.42 -10.19
N LEU A 70 6.64 5.18 -9.18
CA LEU A 70 5.23 4.83 -9.37
C LEU A 70 4.34 6.01 -9.72
N PHE A 71 4.71 7.21 -9.24
CA PHE A 71 3.95 8.44 -9.33
C PHE A 71 4.91 9.61 -9.57
N PRO A 72 5.44 9.75 -10.80
CA PRO A 72 6.48 10.72 -11.10
C PRO A 72 6.01 12.18 -11.00
N ASN A 73 4.70 12.41 -11.06
CA ASN A 73 4.08 13.71 -10.87
C ASN A 73 2.62 13.57 -10.39
N GLU A 74 2.04 14.69 -9.98
CA GLU A 74 0.68 14.78 -9.48
C GLU A 74 -0.35 14.29 -10.51
N ASP A 75 -0.17 14.59 -11.80
CA ASP A 75 -1.07 14.12 -12.86
C ASP A 75 -1.06 12.60 -13.03
N ALA A 76 0.11 11.96 -12.91
CA ALA A 76 0.24 10.51 -12.95
C ALA A 76 -0.47 9.87 -11.74
N TYR A 77 -0.31 10.46 -10.55
CA TYR A 77 -1.02 10.06 -9.35
C TYR A 77 -2.55 10.19 -9.53
N ASN A 78 -3.03 11.36 -9.93
CA ASN A 78 -4.45 11.64 -10.10
C ASN A 78 -5.10 10.72 -11.13
N ARG A 79 -4.45 10.47 -12.27
CA ARG A 79 -4.94 9.53 -13.28
C ARG A 79 -5.04 8.10 -12.75
N LYS A 80 -4.04 7.64 -11.99
CA LYS A 80 -4.03 6.28 -11.43
C LYS A 80 -5.09 6.13 -10.33
N MET A 81 -5.24 7.13 -9.46
CA MET A 81 -6.29 7.14 -8.44
C MET A 81 -7.70 7.19 -9.03
N ALA A 82 -7.93 7.99 -10.08
CA ALA A 82 -9.21 8.02 -10.79
C ALA A 82 -9.57 6.65 -11.38
N ARG A 83 -8.59 5.95 -11.98
CA ARG A 83 -8.78 4.57 -12.49
C ARG A 83 -9.14 3.59 -11.39
N TYR A 84 -8.43 3.63 -10.25
CA TYR A 84 -8.75 2.76 -9.12
C TYR A 84 -10.14 3.04 -8.54
N ARG A 85 -10.49 4.32 -8.32
CA ARG A 85 -11.84 4.72 -7.86
C ARG A 85 -12.92 4.18 -8.78
N LYS A 86 -12.77 4.37 -10.10
CA LYS A 86 -13.71 3.84 -11.10
C LYS A 86 -13.81 2.31 -11.05
N TRP A 87 -12.70 1.60 -10.92
CA TRP A 87 -12.70 0.15 -10.85
C TRP A 87 -13.44 -0.38 -9.62
N TYR A 88 -13.19 0.19 -8.44
CA TYR A 88 -13.88 -0.20 -7.20
C TYR A 88 -15.34 0.21 -7.17
N GLN A 89 -15.70 1.34 -7.79
CA GLN A 89 -17.10 1.75 -7.96
C GLN A 89 -17.85 0.81 -8.90
N ASN A 90 -17.23 0.41 -10.01
CA ASN A 90 -17.83 -0.52 -10.96
C ASN A 90 -17.99 -1.94 -10.39
N LYS A 91 -17.19 -2.33 -9.40
CA LYS A 91 -17.37 -3.60 -8.66
C LYS A 91 -18.54 -3.61 -7.67
N LYS A 92 -19.22 -2.48 -7.43
CA LYS A 92 -20.47 -2.43 -6.67
C LYS A 92 -21.74 -2.61 -7.53
N GLY A 93 -21.60 -2.94 -8.83
CA GLY A 93 -22.69 -3.42 -9.70
C GLY A 93 -22.81 -4.96 -9.69
N PRO A 94 -24.01 -5.55 -9.93
CA PRO A 94 -24.39 -6.84 -9.38
C PRO A 94 -23.61 -8.00 -10.00
N SER A 95 -22.82 -8.69 -9.18
CA SER A 95 -22.47 -10.11 -9.37
C SER A 95 -21.75 -10.63 -8.12
N CYS A 96 -22.52 -10.79 -7.04
CA CYS A 96 -22.48 -11.89 -6.08
C CYS A 96 -23.90 -12.06 -5.54
#